data_AF-A0ABD1W149-F1
#
_entry.id   AF-A0ABD1W149-F1
#
_cell.length_a   1.000
_cell.length_b   1.000
_cell.length_c   1.000
_cell.angle_alpha   90.00
_cell.angle_beta   90.00
_cell.angle_gamma   90.00
#
_symmetry.space_group_name_H-M   'P 1'
#
loop_
_entity.id
_entity.type
_entity.pdbx_description
1 polymer ?
#
loop_
_entity_poly.entity_id
_entity_poly.type
_entity_poly.pdbx_seq_one_letter_code
_entity_poly.pdbx_strand_id
1 'polypeptide(L)'
;MQLLNKFSSTPIEESISTESRKLSSIELFARAKEDEVDGPILNKKKYKLSDKELLVLVAKSSNKTKVYLATDLPEPVILHWALSKSPGQWEAPPPSALPLGSVSLDKAAETDFSTSSSDNPTYKVQSLEIVVEDDNFVGITFVLLSGGNWVKDRGSDFYVEFGSQSKQVQKKDSGDGKGTAKALLDKIAEKESEAQKSFMHRFNIAADLMEEATKTGELGLAGILVWMRFMATRQLIWNKNYNVKPREISKAQERLTDLLQNVYRSHPQYREILRMIMSTVGRGGEGDVGQRIRDEILVIQRNNECKGGMMEEWHQKLHNNTSPDDVVICQALIDYIKNDFDVGVYWKTLKDNGITKERPS
;
A
#
# COMPACT_ATOMS: atom_id res chain seq x y z
N MET A 1 7.84 42.31 -17.70
CA MET A 1 8.44 41.95 -16.40
C MET A 1 9.53 40.91 -16.64
N GLN A 2 10.79 41.28 -16.45
CA GLN A 2 11.93 40.35 -16.51
C GLN A 2 12.09 39.68 -15.14
N LEU A 3 12.04 38.36 -15.09
CA LEU A 3 12.43 37.58 -13.91
C LEU A 3 13.95 37.42 -13.92
N LEU A 4 14.61 38.03 -12.93
CA LEU A 4 16.05 37.92 -12.68
C LEU A 4 16.35 36.59 -11.97
N ASN A 5 16.82 35.59 -12.71
CA ASN A 5 17.51 34.43 -12.14
C ASN A 5 19.00 34.80 -11.94
N LYS A 6 19.38 35.19 -10.72
CA LYS A 6 20.77 35.22 -10.29
C LYS A 6 21.01 33.95 -9.50
N PHE A 7 21.65 32.93 -10.06
CA PHE A 7 22.60 31.98 -9.44
C PHE A 7 22.96 30.92 -10.50
N SER A 8 24.25 30.82 -10.87
CA SER A 8 24.77 29.83 -11.82
C SER A 8 25.18 28.55 -11.10
N SER A 9 24.71 27.40 -11.57
CA SER A 9 25.11 26.08 -11.08
C SER A 9 26.45 25.64 -11.70
N THR A 10 27.42 25.25 -10.87
CA THR A 10 28.63 24.55 -11.28
C THR A 10 28.49 23.04 -11.03
N PRO A 11 28.93 22.16 -11.95
CA PRO A 11 28.85 20.72 -11.79
C PRO A 11 30.00 20.19 -10.94
N ILE A 12 29.70 19.23 -10.05
CA ILE A 12 30.67 18.46 -9.27
C ILE A 12 30.80 17.09 -9.94
N GLU A 13 32.01 16.73 -10.39
CA GLU A 13 32.36 15.37 -10.83
C GLU A 13 32.67 14.49 -9.61
N GLU A 14 31.90 13.43 -9.40
CA GLU A 14 32.24 12.36 -8.45
C GLU A 14 32.61 11.09 -9.22
N SER A 15 33.86 10.65 -9.09
CA SER A 15 34.36 9.35 -9.53
C SER A 15 33.97 8.26 -8.54
N ILE A 16 33.37 7.15 -8.99
CA ILE A 16 33.03 6.01 -8.13
C ILE A 16 33.64 4.73 -8.71
N SER A 17 34.47 4.08 -7.91
CA SER A 17 35.03 2.75 -8.15
C SER A 17 34.05 1.65 -7.76
N THR A 18 33.84 0.68 -8.64
CA THR A 18 33.00 -0.52 -8.45
C THR A 18 33.85 -1.71 -7.97
N GLU A 19 33.55 -2.26 -6.80
CA GLU A 19 34.01 -3.60 -6.40
C GLU A 19 32.87 -4.63 -6.49
N SER A 20 33.20 -5.82 -7.01
CA SER A 20 32.29 -6.93 -7.35
C SER A 20 31.87 -7.75 -6.13
N ARG A 21 30.56 -7.92 -5.91
CA ARG A 21 29.97 -8.71 -4.79
C ARG A 21 29.69 -10.16 -5.22
N LYS A 22 30.11 -11.14 -4.39
CA LYS A 22 29.84 -12.59 -4.57
C LYS A 22 28.35 -12.89 -4.33
N LEU A 23 27.71 -13.64 -5.24
CA LEU A 23 26.27 -13.97 -5.23
C LEU A 23 25.92 -15.08 -4.22
N SER A 24 24.72 -15.03 -3.64
CA SER A 24 24.18 -16.08 -2.74
C SER A 24 23.76 -17.35 -3.51
N SER A 25 23.63 -18.49 -2.81
CA SER A 25 23.14 -19.75 -3.43
C SER A 25 21.75 -19.60 -4.05
N ILE A 26 20.88 -18.82 -3.41
CA ILE A 26 19.53 -18.51 -3.90
C ILE A 26 19.57 -17.57 -5.11
N GLU A 27 20.56 -16.67 -5.19
CA GLU A 27 20.78 -15.83 -6.37
C GLU A 27 21.27 -16.63 -7.58
N LEU A 28 22.12 -17.63 -7.36
CA LEU A 28 22.57 -18.54 -8.41
C LEU A 28 21.41 -19.42 -8.91
N PHE A 29 20.63 -19.99 -8.00
CA PHE A 29 19.43 -20.76 -8.36
C PHE A 29 18.41 -19.90 -9.11
N ALA A 30 18.18 -18.66 -8.67
CA ALA A 30 17.28 -17.74 -9.34
C ALA A 30 17.72 -17.54 -10.79
N ARG A 31 18.98 -17.20 -11.05
CA ARG A 31 19.49 -16.99 -12.41
C ARG A 31 19.36 -18.23 -13.28
N ALA A 32 19.78 -19.39 -12.76
CA ALA A 32 19.67 -20.65 -13.49
C ALA A 32 18.22 -20.98 -13.88
N LYS A 33 17.26 -20.76 -12.96
CA LYS A 33 15.85 -20.97 -13.27
C LYS A 33 15.28 -19.93 -14.22
N GLU A 34 15.67 -18.68 -14.11
CA GLU A 34 15.24 -17.63 -15.04
C GLU A 34 15.71 -17.92 -16.48
N ASP A 35 16.89 -18.52 -16.66
CA ASP A 35 17.39 -18.95 -17.95
C ASP A 35 16.69 -20.22 -18.49
N GLU A 36 16.14 -21.07 -17.60
CA GLU A 36 15.42 -22.30 -17.96
C GLU A 36 13.92 -22.11 -18.23
N VAL A 37 13.30 -21.08 -17.65
CA VAL A 37 11.84 -20.86 -17.75
C VAL A 37 11.45 -20.44 -19.16
N ASP A 38 10.64 -21.27 -19.82
CA ASP A 38 10.00 -20.96 -21.09
C ASP A 38 8.72 -20.13 -20.87
N GLY A 39 8.88 -18.80 -20.84
CA GLY A 39 7.78 -17.83 -20.74
C GLY A 39 8.08 -16.61 -19.86
N PRO A 40 7.18 -15.60 -19.82
CA PRO A 40 7.37 -14.43 -18.97
C PRO A 40 7.29 -14.78 -17.48
N ILE A 41 8.24 -14.26 -16.72
CA ILE A 41 8.18 -14.23 -15.25
C ILE A 41 7.16 -13.17 -14.84
N LEU A 42 6.11 -13.59 -14.16
CA LEU A 42 5.03 -12.73 -13.68
C LEU A 42 5.34 -12.13 -12.31
N ASN A 43 6.05 -12.88 -11.45
CA ASN A 43 6.38 -12.45 -10.10
C ASN A 43 7.71 -13.06 -9.63
N LYS A 44 8.48 -12.29 -8.86
CA LYS A 44 9.71 -12.74 -8.19
C LYS A 44 9.75 -12.14 -6.81
N LYS A 45 9.55 -12.95 -5.78
CA LYS A 45 9.66 -12.53 -4.38
C LYS A 45 10.81 -13.25 -3.69
N LYS A 46 11.57 -12.49 -2.91
CA LYS A 46 12.57 -13.00 -1.98
C LYS A 46 12.17 -12.62 -0.57
N TYR A 47 12.09 -13.60 0.31
CA TYR A 47 11.79 -13.43 1.72
C TYR A 47 13.03 -13.74 2.54
N LYS A 48 13.32 -12.90 3.55
CA LYS A 48 14.42 -13.12 4.48
C LYS A 48 13.93 -13.96 5.65
N LEU A 49 14.47 -15.16 5.80
CA LEU A 49 14.20 -16.11 6.86
C LEU A 49 15.37 -16.08 7.88
N SER A 50 15.44 -15.03 8.69
CA SER A 50 16.59 -14.75 9.57
C SER A 50 17.91 -14.58 8.80
N ASP A 51 18.80 -15.58 8.82
CA ASP A 51 20.06 -15.63 8.07
C ASP A 51 19.94 -16.37 6.71
N LYS A 52 18.73 -16.88 6.41
CA LYS A 52 18.38 -17.66 5.21
C LYS A 52 17.43 -16.89 4.30
N GLU A 53 17.20 -17.42 3.12
CA GLU A 53 16.38 -16.82 2.07
C GLU A 53 15.40 -17.83 1.48
N LEU A 54 14.17 -17.38 1.24
CA LEU A 54 13.18 -18.08 0.42
C LEU A 54 12.94 -17.27 -0.85
N LEU A 55 13.08 -17.92 -2.00
CA LEU A 55 12.72 -17.40 -3.31
C LEU A 55 11.41 -18.03 -3.78
N VAL A 56 10.52 -17.21 -4.33
CA VAL A 56 9.37 -17.66 -5.11
C VAL A 56 9.36 -16.96 -6.46
N LEU A 57 9.37 -17.74 -7.54
CA LEU A 57 9.23 -17.28 -8.92
C LEU A 57 7.89 -17.78 -9.46
N VAL A 58 7.14 -16.89 -10.11
CA VAL A 58 5.92 -17.24 -10.84
C VAL A 58 6.14 -16.94 -12.31
N ALA A 59 5.91 -17.92 -13.16
CA ALA A 59 6.03 -17.80 -14.61
C ALA A 59 4.77 -18.28 -15.30
N LYS A 60 4.49 -17.74 -16.49
CA LYS A 60 3.38 -18.21 -17.34
C LYS A 60 3.94 -18.92 -18.55
N SER A 61 3.55 -20.18 -18.75
CA SER A 61 3.93 -20.99 -19.90
C SER A 61 2.69 -21.66 -20.48
N SER A 62 2.35 -21.36 -21.73
CA SER A 62 1.26 -22.02 -22.48
C SER A 62 -0.05 -22.20 -21.68
N ASN A 63 -0.59 -21.10 -21.13
CA ASN A 63 -1.79 -21.04 -20.25
C ASN A 63 -1.68 -21.75 -18.90
N LYS A 64 -0.49 -22.19 -18.51
CA LYS A 64 -0.23 -22.71 -17.15
C LYS A 64 0.59 -21.68 -16.37
N THR A 65 0.25 -21.52 -15.10
CA THR A 65 1.05 -20.76 -14.15
C THR A 65 1.97 -21.72 -13.43
N LYS A 66 3.28 -21.50 -13.51
CA LYS A 66 4.29 -22.28 -12.81
C LYS A 66 4.83 -21.48 -11.64
N VAL A 67 4.84 -22.08 -10.45
CA VAL A 67 5.38 -21.50 -9.24
C VAL A 67 6.60 -22.32 -8.82
N TYR A 68 7.76 -21.68 -8.80
CA TYR A 68 9.00 -22.26 -8.34
C TYR A 68 9.36 -21.69 -6.97
N LEU A 69 9.52 -22.55 -5.98
CA LEU A 69 9.96 -22.17 -4.65
C LEU A 69 11.37 -22.74 -4.41
N ALA A 70 12.24 -21.96 -3.78
CA ALA A 70 13.55 -22.43 -3.37
C ALA A 70 14.02 -21.78 -2.07
N THR A 71 14.69 -22.55 -1.22
CA THR A 71 15.20 -22.08 0.08
C THR A 71 16.54 -22.72 0.42
N ASP A 72 17.38 -21.98 1.15
CA ASP A 72 18.66 -22.45 1.69
C ASP A 72 18.57 -22.85 3.18
N LEU A 73 17.35 -23.08 3.67
CA LEU A 73 17.11 -23.71 4.97
C LEU A 73 17.82 -25.08 5.03
N PRO A 74 18.51 -25.39 6.14
CA PRO A 74 19.30 -26.62 6.26
C PRO A 74 18.45 -27.86 6.55
N GLU A 75 17.35 -27.69 7.27
CA GLU A 75 16.43 -28.77 7.63
C GLU A 75 15.42 -29.02 6.51
N PRO A 76 14.92 -30.27 6.33
CA PRO A 76 13.87 -30.57 5.38
C PRO A 76 12.67 -29.62 5.52
N VAL A 77 12.17 -29.14 4.38
CA VAL A 77 11.09 -28.15 4.33
C VAL A 77 9.84 -28.77 3.72
N ILE A 78 8.72 -28.61 4.42
CA ILE A 78 7.38 -28.90 3.91
C ILE A 78 6.69 -27.58 3.60
N LEU A 79 6.12 -27.47 2.40
CA LEU A 79 5.24 -26.39 2.02
C LEU A 79 3.82 -26.73 2.49
N HIS A 80 3.23 -25.93 3.38
CA HIS A 80 1.80 -25.99 3.69
C HIS A 80 1.09 -24.84 2.97
N TRP A 81 0.35 -25.15 1.91
CA TRP A 81 -0.09 -24.15 0.93
C TRP A 81 -1.53 -24.33 0.47
N ALA A 82 -2.08 -23.25 -0.05
CA ALA A 82 -3.40 -23.18 -0.64
C ALA A 82 -3.39 -22.24 -1.84
N LEU A 83 -4.34 -22.45 -2.75
CA LEU A 83 -4.60 -21.50 -3.82
C LEU A 83 -5.60 -20.45 -3.36
N SER A 84 -5.57 -19.29 -4.01
CA SER A 84 -6.36 -18.13 -3.62
C SER A 84 -7.15 -17.62 -4.80
N LYS A 85 -8.49 -17.63 -4.74
CA LYS A 85 -9.36 -16.87 -5.68
C LYS A 85 -9.49 -15.40 -5.30
N SER A 86 -9.35 -15.10 -4.01
CA SER A 86 -9.15 -13.75 -3.46
C SER A 86 -7.82 -13.69 -2.70
N PRO A 87 -7.08 -12.56 -2.71
CA PRO A 87 -5.76 -12.48 -2.08
C PRO A 87 -5.74 -12.94 -0.62
N GLY A 88 -4.81 -13.84 -0.28
CA GLY A 88 -4.64 -14.37 1.09
C GLY A 88 -5.67 -15.45 1.50
N GLN A 89 -6.61 -15.82 0.63
CA GLN A 89 -7.58 -16.86 0.92
C GLN A 89 -6.93 -18.25 0.86
N TRP A 90 -7.31 -19.11 1.80
CA TRP A 90 -6.94 -20.53 1.83
C TRP A 90 -8.04 -21.37 1.15
N GLU A 91 -7.80 -21.81 -0.08
CA GLU A 91 -8.61 -22.79 -0.80
C GLU A 91 -7.76 -24.01 -1.19
N ALA A 92 -8.27 -25.21 -0.91
CA ALA A 92 -7.55 -26.45 -1.19
C ALA A 92 -7.20 -26.54 -2.69
N PRO A 93 -5.93 -26.82 -3.04
CA PRO A 93 -5.54 -26.97 -4.43
C PRO A 93 -6.29 -28.13 -5.10
N PRO A 94 -6.72 -27.98 -6.37
CA PRO A 94 -7.33 -29.09 -7.10
C PRO A 94 -6.29 -30.20 -7.33
N PRO A 95 -6.73 -31.47 -7.53
CA PRO A 95 -5.81 -32.58 -7.77
C PRO A 95 -4.87 -32.38 -8.96
N SER A 96 -5.26 -31.59 -9.97
CA SER A 96 -4.42 -31.24 -11.11
C SER A 96 -3.22 -30.35 -10.76
N ALA A 97 -3.28 -29.62 -9.64
CA ALA A 97 -2.22 -28.73 -9.20
C ALA A 97 -1.28 -29.35 -8.16
N LEU A 98 -1.58 -30.54 -7.64
CA LEU A 98 -0.80 -31.19 -6.59
C LEU A 98 0.46 -31.85 -7.16
N PRO A 99 1.67 -31.44 -6.72
CA PRO A 99 2.89 -32.18 -7.05
C PRO A 99 2.85 -33.62 -6.53
N LEU A 100 3.64 -34.49 -7.14
CA LEU A 100 3.74 -35.89 -6.72
C LEU A 100 4.19 -35.99 -5.26
N GLY A 101 3.50 -36.81 -4.47
CA GLY A 101 3.77 -36.97 -3.03
C GLY A 101 3.08 -35.96 -2.13
N SER A 102 2.28 -35.04 -2.67
CA SER A 102 1.52 -34.08 -1.86
C SER A 102 0.39 -34.76 -1.07
N VAL A 103 0.13 -34.25 0.13
CA VAL A 103 -0.97 -34.66 0.99
C VAL A 103 -2.06 -33.58 0.94
N SER A 104 -3.25 -33.94 0.46
CA SER A 104 -4.41 -33.02 0.45
C SER A 104 -5.01 -32.89 1.85
N LEU A 105 -5.33 -31.66 2.25
CA LEU A 105 -6.06 -31.31 3.47
C LEU A 105 -7.36 -30.59 3.12
N ASP A 106 -8.19 -30.27 4.12
CA ASP A 106 -9.51 -29.63 3.91
C ASP A 106 -9.43 -28.27 3.20
N LYS A 107 -8.42 -27.44 3.53
CA LYS A 107 -8.25 -26.09 2.97
C LYS A 107 -6.86 -25.81 2.40
N ALA A 108 -6.02 -26.83 2.32
CA ALA A 108 -4.62 -26.70 1.97
C ALA A 108 -4.09 -28.02 1.40
N ALA A 109 -2.83 -28.04 1.00
CA ALA A 109 -2.05 -29.23 0.74
C ALA A 109 -0.67 -29.08 1.40
N GLU A 110 -0.06 -30.21 1.70
CA GLU A 110 1.32 -30.30 2.16
C GLU A 110 2.18 -30.96 1.08
N THR A 111 3.31 -30.34 0.75
CA THR A 111 4.22 -30.83 -0.29
C THR A 111 5.67 -30.66 0.16
N ASP A 112 6.44 -31.74 0.12
CA ASP A 112 7.85 -31.71 0.47
C ASP A 112 8.68 -30.98 -0.59
N PHE A 113 9.64 -30.17 -0.14
CA PHE A 113 10.68 -29.67 -1.03
C PHE A 113 11.64 -30.80 -1.39
N SER A 114 12.05 -30.84 -2.66
CA SER A 114 13.08 -31.75 -3.12
C SER A 114 14.45 -31.10 -3.02
N THR A 115 15.40 -31.79 -2.40
CA THR A 115 16.81 -31.40 -2.47
C THR A 115 17.29 -31.66 -3.89
N SER A 116 17.82 -30.65 -4.58
CA SER A 116 18.29 -30.82 -5.95
C SER A 116 19.40 -31.88 -6.01
N SER A 117 19.12 -33.03 -6.63
CA SER A 117 20.09 -34.11 -6.88
C SER A 117 20.87 -33.90 -8.19
N SER A 118 20.94 -32.67 -8.70
CA SER A 118 21.76 -32.41 -9.88
C SER A 118 23.23 -32.48 -9.49
N ASP A 119 24.03 -33.26 -10.22
CA ASP A 119 25.48 -33.45 -10.09
C ASP A 119 26.33 -32.16 -10.22
N ASN A 120 25.72 -30.97 -10.11
CA ASN A 120 26.37 -29.68 -10.18
C ASN A 120 26.49 -29.06 -8.78
N PRO A 121 27.69 -29.03 -8.15
CA PRO A 121 27.89 -28.78 -6.71
C PRO A 121 27.78 -27.30 -6.29
N THR A 122 27.28 -26.40 -7.13
CA THR A 122 27.45 -24.95 -6.95
C THR A 122 26.44 -24.26 -6.03
N TYR A 123 25.30 -24.87 -5.72
CA TYR A 123 24.30 -24.30 -4.80
C TYR A 123 23.43 -25.39 -4.15
N LYS A 124 23.62 -25.63 -2.84
CA LYS A 124 22.73 -26.52 -2.07
C LYS A 124 21.47 -25.75 -1.68
N VAL A 125 20.39 -25.94 -2.43
CA VAL A 125 19.06 -25.40 -2.09
C VAL A 125 18.02 -26.52 -2.20
N GLN A 126 16.98 -26.41 -1.39
CA GLN A 126 15.78 -27.23 -1.53
C GLN A 126 14.81 -26.49 -2.45
N SER A 127 14.14 -27.20 -3.37
CA SER A 127 13.24 -26.56 -4.34
C SER A 127 11.96 -27.35 -4.61
N LEU A 128 10.94 -26.66 -5.08
CA LEU A 128 9.63 -27.23 -5.43
C LEU A 128 9.05 -26.50 -6.66
N GLU A 129 8.45 -27.25 -7.59
CA GLU A 129 7.66 -26.72 -8.71
C GLU A 129 6.19 -27.09 -8.53
N ILE A 130 5.31 -26.10 -8.67
CA ILE A 130 3.86 -26.27 -8.67
C ILE A 130 3.33 -25.75 -10.00
N VAL A 131 2.43 -26.51 -10.64
CA VAL A 131 1.80 -26.12 -11.91
C VAL A 131 0.31 -25.92 -11.66
N VAL A 132 -0.19 -24.72 -11.99
CA VAL A 132 -1.60 -24.35 -11.85
C VAL A 132 -2.16 -24.09 -13.24
N GLU A 133 -3.17 -24.86 -13.63
CA GLU A 133 -3.82 -24.76 -14.95
C GLU A 133 -5.08 -23.87 -14.95
N ASP A 134 -5.62 -23.58 -13.76
CA ASP A 134 -6.84 -22.78 -13.61
C ASP A 134 -6.50 -21.29 -13.45
N ASP A 135 -6.88 -20.49 -14.46
CA ASP A 135 -6.70 -19.04 -14.48
C ASP A 135 -7.60 -18.29 -13.47
N ASN A 136 -8.53 -18.97 -12.78
CA ASN A 136 -9.37 -18.35 -11.74
C ASN A 136 -8.62 -18.06 -10.44
N PHE A 137 -7.46 -18.68 -10.22
CA PHE A 137 -6.65 -18.40 -9.05
C PHE A 137 -5.80 -17.14 -9.25
N VAL A 138 -5.84 -16.25 -8.28
CA VAL A 138 -5.09 -14.98 -8.29
C VAL A 138 -3.75 -15.10 -7.56
N GLY A 139 -3.49 -16.18 -6.82
CA GLY A 139 -2.23 -16.42 -6.13
C GLY A 139 -2.16 -17.70 -5.31
N ILE A 140 -1.03 -17.86 -4.60
CA ILE A 140 -0.74 -18.92 -3.65
C ILE A 140 -0.50 -18.31 -2.26
N THR A 141 -1.16 -18.86 -1.24
CA THR A 141 -0.94 -18.54 0.18
C THR A 141 -0.30 -19.74 0.84
N PHE A 142 0.75 -19.54 1.64
CA PHE A 142 1.48 -20.66 2.25
C PHE A 142 2.25 -20.29 3.51
N VAL A 143 2.66 -21.32 4.25
CA VAL A 143 3.67 -21.27 5.31
C VAL A 143 4.63 -22.43 5.11
N LEU A 144 5.83 -22.34 5.70
CA LEU A 144 6.77 -23.46 5.67
C LEU A 144 6.80 -24.16 7.02
N LEU A 145 6.98 -25.47 7.02
CA LEU A 145 7.32 -26.25 8.20
C LEU A 145 8.75 -26.75 8.04
N SER A 146 9.64 -26.38 8.97
CA SER A 146 11.05 -26.75 8.93
C SER A 146 11.53 -27.09 10.34
N GLY A 147 12.11 -28.28 10.52
CA GLY A 147 12.54 -28.76 11.85
C GLY A 147 11.42 -28.79 12.89
N GLY A 148 10.15 -29.01 12.47
CA GLY A 148 8.98 -28.99 13.34
C GLY A 148 8.44 -27.59 13.69
N ASN A 149 9.03 -26.52 13.17
CA ASN A 149 8.60 -25.14 13.43
C ASN A 149 7.95 -24.49 12.20
N TRP A 150 6.86 -23.75 12.44
CA TRP A 150 6.21 -22.93 11.42
C TRP A 150 7.02 -21.67 11.12
N VAL A 151 7.42 -21.51 9.87
CA VAL A 151 8.07 -20.33 9.34
C VAL A 151 7.03 -19.48 8.61
N LYS A 152 6.98 -18.19 8.98
CA LYS A 152 6.01 -17.19 8.51
C LYS A 152 6.71 -15.90 8.10
N ASP A 153 6.06 -15.09 7.26
CA ASP A 153 6.54 -13.74 6.92
C ASP A 153 6.18 -12.76 8.04
N ARG A 154 7.11 -12.51 8.95
CA ARG A 154 6.95 -11.54 10.06
C ARG A 154 5.65 -11.77 10.86
N GLY A 155 5.27 -13.02 11.06
CA GLY A 155 4.06 -13.43 11.79
C GLY A 155 2.80 -13.60 10.93
N SER A 156 2.86 -13.32 9.63
CA SER A 156 1.78 -13.54 8.67
C SER A 156 2.12 -14.67 7.68
N ASP A 157 1.10 -15.24 7.04
CA ASP A 157 1.31 -16.26 6.01
C ASP A 157 1.95 -15.61 4.77
N PHE A 158 2.77 -16.35 4.04
CA PHE A 158 3.34 -15.88 2.77
C PHE A 158 2.24 -15.82 1.71
N TYR A 159 2.30 -14.82 0.83
CA TYR A 159 1.40 -14.71 -0.30
C TYR A 159 2.11 -14.26 -1.57
N VAL A 160 1.87 -14.95 -2.68
CA VAL A 160 2.41 -14.61 -4.01
C VAL A 160 1.29 -14.62 -5.03
N GLU A 161 1.10 -13.50 -5.72
CA GLU A 161 0.09 -13.34 -6.76
C GLU A 161 0.56 -13.95 -8.09
N PHE A 162 -0.40 -14.52 -8.84
CA PHE A 162 -0.21 -15.11 -10.17
C PHE A 162 -0.35 -14.09 -11.29
N GLY A 163 -1.06 -12.98 -11.06
CA GLY A 163 -1.17 -11.91 -12.04
C GLY A 163 0.18 -11.26 -12.32
N SER A 164 0.40 -10.83 -13.57
CA SER A 164 1.39 -9.77 -13.82
C SER A 164 0.98 -8.58 -12.97
N GLN A 165 1.89 -8.06 -12.15
CA GLN A 165 1.66 -6.85 -11.38
C GLN A 165 0.95 -5.81 -12.25
N SER A 166 -0.35 -5.62 -12.03
CA SER A 166 -1.10 -4.58 -12.72
C SER A 166 -0.55 -3.25 -12.22
N LYS A 167 0.35 -2.66 -13.01
CA LYS A 167 0.99 -1.36 -12.77
C LYS A 167 1.77 -1.24 -11.46
N GLN A 168 2.67 -2.18 -11.17
CA GLN A 168 4.01 -1.70 -10.76
C GLN A 168 4.73 -1.40 -12.06
N VAL A 169 5.07 -0.12 -12.26
CA VAL A 169 5.98 0.32 -13.31
C VAL A 169 7.14 -0.67 -13.33
N GLN A 170 7.29 -1.38 -14.46
CA GLN A 170 8.50 -2.15 -14.75
C GLN A 170 9.69 -1.27 -14.35
N LYS A 171 10.46 -1.71 -13.35
CA LYS A 171 11.88 -1.35 -13.25
C LYS A 171 12.57 -1.98 -14.47
N LYS A 172 12.26 -1.49 -15.67
CA LYS A 172 13.29 -1.33 -16.70
C LYS A 172 14.35 -0.49 -16.03
N ASP A 173 15.58 -0.99 -16.01
CA ASP A 173 16.77 -0.34 -15.46
C ASP A 173 16.66 1.19 -15.42
N SER A 174 16.03 1.68 -14.35
CA SER A 174 16.10 3.06 -13.95
C SER A 174 17.27 2.98 -12.99
N GLY A 175 18.48 3.19 -13.52
CA GLY A 175 19.75 2.95 -12.82
C GLY A 175 19.62 3.37 -11.37
N ASP A 176 20.02 2.48 -10.44
CA ASP A 176 19.97 2.46 -8.95
C ASP A 176 18.96 3.35 -8.17
N GLY A 177 18.48 4.46 -8.69
CA GLY A 177 17.63 5.47 -8.10
C GLY A 177 18.43 6.66 -7.62
N LYS A 178 19.75 6.69 -7.88
CA LYS A 178 20.66 7.70 -7.36
C LYS A 178 20.31 9.08 -7.92
N GLY A 179 20.13 10.04 -7.01
CA GLY A 179 19.63 11.37 -7.34
C GLY A 179 18.10 11.47 -7.47
N THR A 180 17.33 10.44 -7.09
CA THR A 180 15.85 10.48 -7.05
C THR A 180 15.30 10.20 -5.65
N ALA A 181 14.03 10.53 -5.40
CA ALA A 181 13.35 10.21 -4.13
C ALA A 181 12.77 8.78 -4.07
N LYS A 182 13.31 7.85 -4.87
CA LYS A 182 12.77 6.48 -5.02
C LYS A 182 12.59 5.74 -3.70
N ALA A 183 13.58 5.78 -2.81
CA ALA A 183 13.49 5.11 -1.51
C ALA A 183 12.34 5.65 -0.63
N LEU A 184 12.12 6.96 -0.66
CA LEU A 184 11.00 7.60 0.05
C LEU A 184 9.66 7.23 -0.59
N LEU A 185 9.57 7.23 -1.92
CA LEU A 185 8.36 6.88 -2.65
C LEU A 185 7.98 5.39 -2.45
N ASP A 186 8.97 4.50 -2.43
CA ASP A 186 8.77 3.07 -2.14
C ASP A 186 8.19 2.91 -0.71
N LYS A 187 8.73 3.64 0.28
CA LYS A 187 8.19 3.66 1.65
C LYS A 187 6.75 4.21 1.72
N ILE A 188 6.46 5.28 0.99
CA ILE A 188 5.09 5.83 0.91
C ILE A 188 4.13 4.77 0.37
N ALA A 189 4.51 4.09 -0.72
CA ALA A 189 3.70 3.06 -1.34
C ALA A 189 3.46 1.87 -0.39
N GLU A 190 4.49 1.42 0.33
CA GLU A 190 4.37 0.35 1.35
C GLU A 190 3.40 0.73 2.47
N LYS A 191 3.44 1.99 2.92
CA LYS A 191 2.61 2.51 4.01
C LYS A 191 1.19 2.89 3.60
N GLU A 192 0.88 2.93 2.30
CA GLU A 192 -0.44 3.33 1.81
C GLU A 192 -1.56 2.42 2.33
N SER A 193 -1.26 1.13 2.52
CA SER A 193 -2.21 0.15 3.07
C SER A 193 -2.67 0.49 4.49
N GLU A 194 -1.82 1.13 5.28
CA GLU A 194 -2.11 1.66 6.61
C GLU A 194 -2.70 3.07 6.54
N ALA A 195 -2.18 3.91 5.64
CA ALA A 195 -2.63 5.29 5.47
C ALA A 195 -4.10 5.40 5.02
N GLN A 196 -4.58 4.44 4.23
CA GLN A 196 -5.99 4.40 3.79
C GLN A 196 -6.99 4.13 4.92
N LYS A 197 -6.56 3.70 6.12
CA LYS A 197 -7.47 3.44 7.25
C LYS A 197 -8.22 4.71 7.64
N SER A 198 -7.52 5.84 7.79
CA SER A 198 -8.13 7.16 8.03
C SER A 198 -7.14 8.30 7.77
N PHE A 199 -7.65 9.54 7.65
CA PHE A 199 -6.82 10.73 7.57
C PHE A 199 -5.81 10.85 8.72
N MET A 200 -6.20 10.46 9.93
CA MET A 200 -5.30 10.45 11.10
C MET A 200 -4.05 9.59 10.84
N HIS A 201 -4.22 8.38 10.30
CA HIS A 201 -3.09 7.50 9.97
C HIS A 201 -2.22 8.13 8.88
N ARG A 202 -2.85 8.61 7.81
CA ARG A 202 -2.13 9.23 6.68
C ARG A 202 -1.29 10.44 7.13
N PHE A 203 -1.86 11.33 7.93
CA PHE A 203 -1.14 12.52 8.42
C PHE A 203 -0.02 12.15 9.39
N ASN A 204 -0.22 11.15 10.26
CA ASN A 204 0.84 10.67 11.14
C ASN A 204 1.99 10.04 10.36
N ILE A 205 1.70 9.20 9.34
CA ILE A 205 2.72 8.61 8.48
C ILE A 205 3.46 9.71 7.71
N ALA A 206 2.74 10.68 7.15
CA ALA A 206 3.37 11.82 6.47
C ALA A 206 4.28 12.61 7.41
N ALA A 207 3.85 12.84 8.66
CA ALA A 207 4.64 13.49 9.69
C ALA A 207 5.92 12.69 10.02
N ASP A 208 5.81 11.37 10.14
CA ASP A 208 6.95 10.48 10.39
C ASP A 208 7.97 10.51 9.23
N LEU A 209 7.50 10.71 7.99
CA LEU A 209 8.33 10.78 6.79
C LEU A 209 8.94 12.17 6.53
N MET A 210 8.51 13.22 7.24
CA MET A 210 8.96 14.60 6.98
C MET A 210 10.47 14.80 7.18
N GLU A 211 11.07 14.14 8.18
CA GLU A 211 12.51 14.27 8.41
C GLU A 211 13.32 13.70 7.24
N GLU A 212 12.96 12.51 6.77
CA GLU A 212 13.59 11.85 5.63
C GLU A 212 13.34 12.61 4.33
N ALA A 213 12.12 13.10 4.11
CA ALA A 213 11.77 13.93 2.97
C ALA A 213 12.61 15.20 2.92
N THR A 214 12.81 15.85 4.06
CA THR A 214 13.64 17.06 4.17
C THR A 214 15.12 16.76 3.91
N LYS A 215 15.66 15.66 4.44
CA LYS A 215 17.04 15.21 4.18
C LYS A 215 17.29 14.86 2.71
N THR A 216 16.27 14.33 2.04
CA THR A 216 16.31 14.02 0.60
C THR A 216 16.23 15.27 -0.28
N GLY A 217 15.86 16.42 0.31
CA GLY A 217 15.78 17.71 -0.37
C GLY A 217 14.50 17.86 -1.21
N GLU A 218 14.60 18.61 -2.31
CA GLU A 218 13.45 19.01 -3.13
C GLU A 218 12.63 17.82 -3.64
N LEU A 219 13.30 16.76 -4.09
CA LEU A 219 12.63 15.56 -4.60
C LEU A 219 11.89 14.79 -3.50
N GLY A 220 12.42 14.79 -2.27
CA GLY A 220 11.75 14.15 -1.13
C GLY A 220 10.45 14.86 -0.79
N LEU A 221 10.50 16.20 -0.71
CA LEU A 221 9.33 17.04 -0.50
C LEU A 221 8.34 16.95 -1.67
N ALA A 222 8.82 16.78 -2.90
CA ALA A 222 7.97 16.52 -4.06
C ALA A 222 7.21 15.20 -3.94
N GLY A 223 7.84 14.16 -3.38
CA GLY A 223 7.17 12.90 -3.07
C GLY A 223 6.01 13.09 -2.08
N ILE A 224 6.23 13.83 -1.00
CA ILE A 224 5.17 14.18 -0.04
C ILE A 224 4.06 14.99 -0.71
N LEU A 225 4.42 15.98 -1.54
CA LEU A 225 3.45 16.79 -2.28
C LEU A 225 2.57 15.95 -3.19
N VAL A 226 3.16 15.09 -4.02
CA VAL A 226 2.41 14.22 -4.94
C VAL A 226 1.45 13.35 -4.15
N TRP A 227 1.92 12.76 -3.05
CA TRP A 227 1.10 11.89 -2.21
C TRP A 227 -0.08 12.62 -1.57
N MET A 228 0.17 13.77 -0.94
CA MET A 228 -0.90 14.58 -0.33
C MET A 228 -1.86 15.16 -1.37
N ARG A 229 -1.37 15.51 -2.56
CA ARG A 229 -2.21 15.98 -3.66
C ARG A 229 -3.13 14.87 -4.19
N PHE A 230 -2.63 13.63 -4.29
CA PHE A 230 -3.45 12.48 -4.67
C PHE A 230 -4.55 12.20 -3.64
N MET A 231 -4.24 12.35 -2.35
CA MET A 231 -5.26 12.35 -1.30
C MET A 231 -6.28 13.48 -1.52
N ALA A 232 -5.84 14.73 -1.66
CA ALA A 232 -6.74 15.88 -1.77
C ALA A 232 -7.62 15.85 -3.04
N THR A 233 -7.15 15.21 -4.12
CA THR A 233 -7.87 15.05 -5.39
C THR A 233 -8.64 13.73 -5.49
N ARG A 234 -8.87 13.05 -4.37
CA ARG A 234 -9.66 11.80 -4.27
C ARG A 234 -9.12 10.65 -5.14
N GLN A 235 -7.81 10.61 -5.39
CA GLN A 235 -7.15 9.49 -6.07
C GLN A 235 -6.75 8.37 -5.10
N LEU A 236 -6.72 8.67 -3.80
CA LEU A 236 -6.43 7.72 -2.72
C LEU A 236 -7.65 7.57 -1.81
N ILE A 237 -7.75 6.39 -1.19
CA ILE A 237 -8.83 6.07 -0.25
C ILE A 237 -8.61 6.87 1.05
N TRP A 238 -9.68 7.52 1.52
CA TRP A 238 -9.65 8.33 2.74
C TRP A 238 -9.94 7.55 4.02
N ASN A 239 -10.81 6.54 3.92
CA ASN A 239 -11.20 5.68 5.03
C ASN A 239 -11.42 4.24 4.55
N LYS A 240 -10.96 3.27 5.34
CA LYS A 240 -11.22 1.85 5.13
C LYS A 240 -11.39 1.15 6.47
N ASN A 241 -12.65 0.87 6.81
CA ASN A 241 -13.04 0.07 7.99
C ASN A 241 -12.41 0.56 9.30
N TYR A 242 -12.27 1.87 9.50
CA TYR A 242 -11.70 2.43 10.73
C TYR A 242 -12.50 3.64 11.19
N ASN A 243 -12.83 3.68 12.47
CA ASN A 243 -13.50 4.82 13.10
C ASN A 243 -12.48 5.63 13.87
N VAL A 244 -12.44 6.94 13.64
CA VAL A 244 -11.49 7.84 14.29
C VAL A 244 -12.20 9.11 14.78
N LYS A 245 -11.93 9.51 16.01
CA LYS A 245 -12.56 10.72 16.56
C LYS A 245 -12.02 11.95 15.81
N PRO A 246 -12.86 12.95 15.49
CA PRO A 246 -12.42 14.18 14.81
C PRO A 246 -11.23 14.89 15.49
N ARG A 247 -11.14 14.84 16.83
CA ARG A 247 -10.01 15.38 17.59
C ARG A 247 -8.67 14.70 17.26
N GLU A 248 -8.68 13.40 16.98
CA GLU A 248 -7.47 12.64 16.64
C GLU A 248 -6.98 12.98 15.23
N ILE A 249 -7.90 13.17 14.28
CA ILE A 249 -7.57 13.70 12.94
C ILE A 249 -6.94 15.10 13.09
N SER A 250 -7.57 15.97 13.88
CA SER A 250 -7.11 17.35 14.09
C SER A 250 -5.69 17.38 14.68
N LYS A 251 -5.42 16.53 15.68
CA LYS A 251 -4.08 16.41 16.29
C LYS A 251 -3.03 15.90 15.31
N ALA A 252 -3.36 14.92 14.47
CA ALA A 252 -2.43 14.41 13.46
C ALA A 252 -2.15 15.45 12.36
N GLN A 253 -3.17 16.20 11.96
CA GLN A 253 -3.07 17.30 11.01
C GLN A 253 -2.22 18.46 11.54
N GLU A 254 -2.43 18.85 12.80
CA GLU A 254 -1.64 19.87 13.51
C GLU A 254 -0.17 19.45 13.56
N ARG A 255 0.12 18.22 14.00
CA ARG A 255 1.48 17.64 14.01
C ARG A 255 2.18 17.75 12.65
N LEU A 256 1.50 17.37 11.57
CA LEU A 256 2.06 17.46 10.22
C LEU A 256 2.29 18.93 9.80
N THR A 257 1.33 19.80 10.11
CA THR A 257 1.39 21.22 9.76
C THR A 257 2.53 21.93 10.50
N ASP A 258 2.76 21.61 11.78
CA ASP A 258 3.88 22.14 12.56
C ASP A 258 5.23 21.73 11.98
N LEU A 259 5.37 20.47 11.56
CA LEU A 259 6.58 20.00 10.88
C LEU A 259 6.80 20.76 9.56
N LEU A 260 5.75 20.93 8.75
CA LEU A 260 5.83 21.70 7.51
C LEU A 260 6.22 23.16 7.75
N GLN A 261 5.64 23.80 8.77
CA GLN A 261 5.98 25.17 9.18
C GLN A 261 7.44 25.29 9.63
N ASN A 262 7.93 24.32 10.40
CA ASN A 262 9.32 24.28 10.85
C ASN A 262 10.29 24.14 9.66
N VAL A 263 10.00 23.26 8.71
CA VAL A 263 10.81 23.13 7.49
C VAL A 263 10.73 24.42 6.66
N TYR A 264 9.56 25.06 6.57
CA TYR A 264 9.34 26.31 5.82
C TYR A 264 10.18 27.47 6.38
N ARG A 265 10.31 27.54 7.72
CA ARG A 265 11.13 28.53 8.40
C ARG A 265 12.62 28.25 8.22
N SER A 266 13.04 27.00 8.36
CA SER A 266 14.46 26.60 8.39
C SER A 266 15.08 26.43 7.00
N HIS A 267 14.28 26.14 5.96
CA HIS A 267 14.76 25.88 4.60
C HIS A 267 14.05 26.78 3.57
N PRO A 268 14.48 28.05 3.41
CA PRO A 268 13.85 28.99 2.49
C PRO A 268 13.72 28.51 1.04
N GLN A 269 14.65 27.67 0.58
CA GLN A 269 14.66 27.09 -0.75
C GLN A 269 13.46 26.18 -1.05
N TYR A 270 12.80 25.63 -0.01
CA TYR A 270 11.67 24.71 -0.16
C TYR A 270 10.30 25.36 0.09
N ARG A 271 10.25 26.69 0.23
CA ARG A 271 9.01 27.39 0.63
C ARG A 271 7.84 27.15 -0.31
N GLU A 272 8.06 27.18 -1.62
CA GLU A 272 7.00 27.01 -2.61
C GLU A 272 6.39 25.60 -2.53
N ILE A 273 7.24 24.56 -2.47
CA ILE A 273 6.77 23.18 -2.37
C ILE A 273 6.03 22.91 -1.06
N LEU A 274 6.52 23.49 0.04
CA LEU A 274 5.87 23.37 1.35
C LEU A 274 4.52 24.09 1.38
N ARG A 275 4.37 25.26 0.73
CA ARG A 275 3.05 25.91 0.58
C ARG A 275 2.07 25.05 -0.20
N MET A 276 2.55 24.40 -1.26
CA MET A 276 1.72 23.46 -2.02
C MET A 276 1.29 22.27 -1.15
N ILE A 277 2.18 21.70 -0.34
CA ILE A 277 1.81 20.60 0.59
C ILE A 277 0.78 21.10 1.61
N MET A 278 1.04 22.23 2.27
CA MET A 278 0.12 22.79 3.28
C MET A 278 -1.28 23.06 2.70
N SER A 279 -1.39 23.45 1.43
CA SER A 279 -2.68 23.65 0.75
C SER A 279 -3.53 22.38 0.64
N THR A 280 -2.92 21.20 0.72
CA THR A 280 -3.61 19.90 0.61
C THR A 280 -3.99 19.29 1.96
N VAL A 281 -3.36 19.73 3.05
CA VAL A 281 -3.56 19.18 4.40
C VAL A 281 -4.69 19.91 5.13
N GLY A 282 -4.90 21.20 4.84
CA GLY A 282 -5.87 22.06 5.53
C GLY A 282 -5.29 22.68 6.81
N ARG A 283 -5.99 23.66 7.41
CA ARG A 283 -5.45 24.49 8.51
C ARG A 283 -5.34 23.82 9.88
N GLY A 284 -5.89 22.62 10.06
CA GLY A 284 -6.15 22.04 11.38
C GLY A 284 -7.25 22.81 12.11
N GLY A 285 -7.84 22.18 13.12
CA GLY A 285 -8.73 22.85 14.07
C GLY A 285 -8.13 22.79 15.46
N GLU A 286 -8.09 23.92 16.17
CA GLU A 286 -7.62 23.94 17.56
C GLU A 286 -8.56 23.13 18.47
N GLY A 287 -8.00 22.16 19.21
CA GLY A 287 -8.67 21.49 20.31
C GLY A 287 -10.01 20.84 19.96
N ASP A 288 -11.10 21.43 20.45
CA ASP A 288 -12.43 20.82 20.47
C ASP A 288 -13.40 21.36 19.40
N VAL A 289 -12.91 22.13 18.44
CA VAL A 289 -13.78 22.81 17.45
C VAL A 289 -14.67 21.84 16.69
N GLY A 290 -14.15 20.69 16.26
CA GLY A 290 -14.97 19.67 15.58
C GLY A 290 -16.10 19.13 16.46
N GLN A 291 -15.87 18.99 17.77
CA GLN A 291 -16.90 18.53 18.70
C GLN A 291 -17.88 19.65 19.03
N ARG A 292 -17.42 20.90 19.14
CA ARG A 292 -18.29 22.07 19.30
C ARG A 292 -19.26 22.21 18.13
N ILE A 293 -18.78 22.06 16.89
CA ILE A 293 -19.63 22.08 15.69
C ILE A 293 -20.68 20.96 15.78
N ARG A 294 -20.25 19.76 16.19
CA ARG A 294 -21.16 18.62 16.37
C ARG A 294 -22.21 18.86 17.46
N ASP A 295 -21.83 19.47 18.57
CA ASP A 295 -22.73 19.81 19.68
C ASP A 295 -23.70 20.94 19.30
N GLU A 296 -23.23 21.94 18.54
CA GLU A 296 -24.07 23.01 18.00
C GLU A 296 -25.12 22.45 17.03
N ILE A 297 -24.75 21.50 16.16
CA ILE A 297 -25.70 20.78 15.29
C ILE A 297 -26.75 20.03 16.13
N LEU A 298 -26.37 19.37 17.24
CA LEU A 298 -27.32 18.71 18.15
C LEU A 298 -28.31 19.69 18.78
N VAL A 299 -27.82 20.87 19.18
CA VAL A 299 -28.67 21.93 19.75
C VAL A 299 -29.67 22.43 18.71
N ILE A 300 -29.21 22.67 17.47
CA ILE A 300 -30.08 23.07 16.36
C ILE A 300 -31.15 22.01 16.08
N GLN A 301 -30.77 20.74 15.96
CA GLN A 301 -31.73 19.65 15.73
C GLN A 301 -32.77 19.55 16.86
N ARG A 302 -32.34 19.69 18.11
CA ARG A 302 -33.23 19.66 19.28
C ARG A 302 -34.22 20.82 19.26
N ASN A 303 -33.75 22.04 18.99
CA ASN A 303 -34.58 23.23 19.00
C ASN A 303 -35.60 23.27 17.86
N ASN A 304 -35.36 22.52 16.77
CA ASN A 304 -36.25 22.44 15.61
C ASN A 304 -37.00 21.11 15.51
N GLU A 305 -36.96 20.26 16.55
CA GLU A 305 -37.62 18.95 16.57
C GLU A 305 -37.24 18.02 15.39
N CYS A 306 -36.07 18.24 14.78
CA CYS A 306 -35.60 17.53 13.58
C CYS A 306 -34.78 16.28 13.92
N LYS A 307 -35.10 15.59 15.02
CA LYS A 307 -34.40 14.36 15.42
C LYS A 307 -34.95 13.15 14.65
N GLY A 308 -34.04 12.29 14.18
CA GLY A 308 -34.37 11.06 13.47
C GLY A 308 -34.14 11.11 11.95
N GLY A 309 -34.40 9.98 11.29
CA GLY A 309 -34.24 9.82 9.84
C GLY A 309 -32.82 10.13 9.34
N MET A 310 -32.73 10.64 8.11
CA MET A 310 -31.45 10.97 7.44
C MET A 310 -30.60 11.98 8.22
N MET A 311 -31.23 12.86 9.00
CA MET A 311 -30.56 13.92 9.75
C MET A 311 -29.79 13.36 10.96
N GLU A 312 -30.37 12.38 11.66
CA GLU A 312 -29.71 11.65 12.75
C GLU A 312 -28.62 10.72 12.21
N GLU A 313 -28.87 10.01 11.10
CA GLU A 313 -27.87 9.13 10.48
C GLU A 313 -26.62 9.90 10.04
N TRP A 314 -26.80 11.05 9.39
CA TRP A 314 -25.69 11.93 9.03
C TRP A 314 -24.97 12.46 10.26
N HIS A 315 -25.71 12.88 11.29
CA HIS A 315 -25.13 13.37 12.52
C HIS A 315 -24.26 12.32 13.22
N GLN A 316 -24.75 11.08 13.34
CA GLN A 316 -23.96 9.97 13.89
C GLN A 316 -22.70 9.68 13.07
N LYS A 317 -22.75 9.83 11.74
CA LYS A 317 -21.57 9.66 10.88
C LYS A 317 -20.46 10.65 11.21
N LEU A 318 -20.80 11.92 11.49
CA LEU A 318 -19.83 12.94 11.89
C LEU A 318 -19.02 12.56 13.13
N HIS A 319 -19.58 11.75 14.03
CA HIS A 319 -18.91 11.34 15.26
C HIS A 319 -17.70 10.43 15.00
N ASN A 320 -17.81 9.61 13.95
CA ASN A 320 -16.92 8.49 13.73
C ASN A 320 -15.92 8.75 12.62
N ASN A 321 -16.31 9.48 11.56
CA ASN A 321 -15.48 9.69 10.37
C ASN A 321 -15.88 10.99 9.65
N THR A 322 -15.69 12.16 10.28
CA THR A 322 -15.89 13.44 9.58
C THR A 322 -14.88 13.60 8.44
N SER A 323 -15.38 13.97 7.28
CA SER A 323 -14.64 14.18 6.04
C SER A 323 -15.15 15.44 5.32
N PRO A 324 -14.42 15.96 4.33
CA PRO A 324 -14.92 17.05 3.49
C PRO A 324 -16.25 16.73 2.79
N ASP A 325 -16.56 15.44 2.56
CA ASP A 325 -17.80 15.01 1.93
C ASP A 325 -19.03 15.31 2.80
N ASP A 326 -18.87 15.36 4.12
CA ASP A 326 -19.99 15.62 5.03
C ASP A 326 -20.53 17.05 4.90
N VAL A 327 -19.71 18.00 4.45
CA VAL A 327 -20.15 19.37 4.10
C VAL A 327 -21.08 19.33 2.89
N VAL A 328 -20.74 18.54 1.88
CA VAL A 328 -21.56 18.37 0.67
C VAL A 328 -22.85 17.64 1.01
N ILE A 329 -22.80 16.62 1.87
CA ILE A 329 -24.02 15.93 2.35
C ILE A 329 -24.93 16.90 3.10
N CYS A 330 -24.36 17.77 3.95
CA CYS A 330 -25.12 18.83 4.61
C CYS A 330 -25.79 19.76 3.59
N GLN A 331 -25.06 20.21 2.57
CA GLN A 331 -25.62 21.04 1.52
C GLN A 331 -26.74 20.33 0.75
N ALA A 332 -26.58 19.04 0.44
CA ALA A 332 -27.61 18.24 -0.21
C ALA A 332 -28.87 18.10 0.67
N LEU A 333 -28.71 17.95 1.99
CA LEU A 333 -29.84 17.95 2.93
C LEU A 333 -30.56 19.31 2.98
N ILE A 334 -29.81 20.41 2.94
CA ILE A 334 -30.39 21.77 2.86
C ILE A 334 -31.18 21.96 1.56
N ASP A 335 -30.62 21.53 0.43
CA ASP A 335 -31.28 21.63 -0.88
C ASP A 335 -32.53 20.75 -0.95
N TYR A 336 -32.47 19.55 -0.38
CA TYR A 336 -33.61 18.64 -0.22
C TYR A 336 -34.77 19.30 0.52
N ILE A 337 -34.49 19.93 1.67
CA ILE A 337 -35.51 20.63 2.47
C ILE A 337 -36.07 21.84 1.72
N LYS A 338 -35.23 22.61 1.03
CA LYS A 338 -35.65 23.80 0.27
C LYS A 338 -36.52 23.50 -0.96
N ASN A 339 -36.51 22.27 -1.45
CA ASN A 339 -37.25 21.83 -2.63
C ASN A 339 -38.32 20.80 -2.24
N ASP A 340 -39.07 21.08 -1.16
CA ASP A 340 -40.23 20.29 -0.72
C ASP A 340 -39.94 18.78 -0.59
N PHE A 341 -38.75 18.43 -0.10
CA PHE A 341 -38.31 17.05 0.09
C PHE A 341 -38.19 16.25 -1.22
N ASP A 342 -37.77 16.88 -2.32
CA ASP A 342 -37.44 16.19 -3.56
C ASP A 342 -36.11 15.42 -3.45
N VAL A 343 -36.20 14.11 -3.32
CA VAL A 343 -35.05 13.18 -3.28
C VAL A 343 -34.19 13.28 -4.55
N GLY A 344 -34.76 13.66 -5.69
CA GLY A 344 -34.03 13.92 -6.93
C GLY A 344 -33.02 15.06 -6.79
N VAL A 345 -33.39 16.13 -6.09
CA VAL A 345 -32.49 17.27 -5.81
C VAL A 345 -31.35 16.84 -4.88
N TYR A 346 -31.64 16.05 -3.85
CA TYR A 346 -30.62 15.51 -2.95
C TYR A 346 -29.53 14.74 -3.72
N TRP A 347 -29.93 13.77 -4.55
CA TRP A 347 -28.98 12.98 -5.33
C TRP A 347 -28.27 13.78 -6.41
N LYS A 348 -28.94 14.79 -6.98
CA LYS A 348 -28.33 15.72 -7.94
C LYS A 348 -27.20 16.52 -7.27
N THR A 349 -27.45 17.14 -6.12
CA THR A 349 -26.42 17.91 -5.38
C THR A 349 -25.22 17.03 -5.03
N LEU A 350 -25.45 15.78 -4.60
CA LEU A 350 -24.35 14.84 -4.33
C LEU A 350 -23.55 14.49 -5.59
N LYS A 351 -24.23 14.17 -6.69
CA LYS A 351 -23.59 13.78 -7.96
C LYS A 351 -22.79 14.92 -8.58
N ASP A 352 -23.32 16.14 -8.55
CA ASP A 352 -22.66 17.35 -9.07
C ASP A 352 -21.37 17.66 -8.28
N ASN A 353 -21.27 17.20 -7.04
CA ASN A 353 -20.08 17.30 -6.17
C ASN A 353 -19.23 16.01 -6.11
N GLY A 354 -19.50 15.06 -7.03
CA GLY A 354 -18.70 13.84 -7.19
C GLY A 354 -18.86 12.79 -6.09
N ILE A 355 -19.97 12.82 -5.35
CA ILE A 355 -20.34 11.80 -4.35
C ILE A 355 -21.36 10.85 -4.99
N THR A 356 -21.03 9.55 -5.02
CA THR A 356 -21.89 8.51 -5.61
C THR A 356 -22.33 7.49 -4.56
N LYS A 357 -23.46 6.83 -4.81
CA LYS A 357 -24.08 5.84 -3.91
C LYS A 357 -23.18 4.61 -3.65
N GLU A 358 -22.26 4.32 -4.57
CA GLU A 358 -21.30 3.19 -4.53
C GLU A 358 -20.03 3.50 -3.71
N ARG A 359 -19.87 4.75 -3.28
CA ARG A 359 -18.75 5.20 -2.44
C ARG A 359 -19.29 5.87 -1.18
N PRO A 360 -19.93 5.11 -0.26
CA PRO A 360 -20.18 5.66 1.06
C PRO A 360 -18.81 5.85 1.73
N SER A 361 -18.49 7.10 2.07
CA SER A 361 -17.33 7.44 2.91
C SER A 361 -17.34 6.72 4.25
#